data_AF-A0A242DFE3-F1
#
_entry.id   AF-A0A242DFE3-F1
#
_cell.length_a   1.000
_cell.length_b   1.000
_cell.length_c   1.000
_cell.angle_alpha   90.00
_cell.angle_beta   90.00
_cell.angle_gamma   90.00
#
_symmetry.space_group_name_H-M   'P 1'
#
loop_
_entity.id
_entity.type
_entity.pdbx_description
1 polymer ?
#
loop_
_entity_poly.entity_id
_entity_poly.type
_entity_poly.pdbx_seq_one_letter_code
_entity_poly.pdbx_strand_id
1 'polypeptide(L)'
;MIFAITIISVLAFALTNIFAKKTWQTFLSVIFAAIFLISLGFITANDHYHYGMKKVTETTTQTLTSTADNKNMNMLLYQPLGDGTEKIYLYKTNESQKKPKTTGTDHVTNTVKKDQTKTQLRTDKTYWVY
;
A
#
# COMPACT_ATOMS: atom_id res chain seq x y z
N MET A 1 -18.80 -8.60 -5.09
CA MET A 1 -19.50 -9.42 -6.11
C MET A 1 -18.61 -10.53 -6.67
N ILE A 2 -17.41 -10.25 -7.19
CA ILE A 2 -16.52 -11.28 -7.78
C ILE A 2 -16.07 -12.39 -6.80
N PHE A 3 -15.83 -12.05 -5.53
CA PHE A 3 -15.53 -13.04 -4.50
C PHE A 3 -16.69 -14.02 -4.26
N ALA A 4 -17.94 -13.54 -4.29
CA ALA A 4 -19.12 -14.39 -4.14
C ALA A 4 -19.24 -15.36 -5.31
N ILE A 5 -19.03 -14.89 -6.55
CA ILE A 5 -19.01 -15.74 -7.76
C ILE A 5 -17.94 -16.83 -7.63
N THR A 6 -16.74 -16.46 -7.15
CA THR A 6 -15.63 -17.39 -6.93
C THR A 6 -16.03 -18.49 -5.93
N ILE A 7 -16.57 -18.12 -4.76
CA ILE A 7 -17.00 -19.10 -3.74
C ILE A 7 -18.11 -20.00 -4.26
N ILE A 8 -19.14 -19.42 -4.90
CA ILE A 8 -20.27 -20.18 -5.45
C ILE A 8 -19.80 -21.14 -6.53
N SER A 9 -18.87 -20.74 -7.41
CA SER A 9 -18.37 -21.61 -8.47
C SER A 9 -17.63 -22.83 -7.93
N VAL A 10 -16.83 -22.69 -6.86
CA VAL A 10 -16.16 -23.82 -6.20
C VAL A 10 -17.16 -24.76 -5.53
N LEU A 11 -18.15 -24.20 -4.82
CA LEU A 11 -19.20 -25.02 -4.19
C LEU A 11 -20.02 -25.75 -5.24
N ALA A 12 -20.43 -25.08 -6.31
CA ALA A 12 -21.18 -25.68 -7.41
C ALA A 12 -20.37 -26.77 -8.12
N PHE A 13 -19.07 -26.55 -8.33
CA PHE A 13 -18.15 -27.57 -8.84
C PHE A 13 -18.12 -28.80 -7.93
N ALA A 14 -17.92 -28.60 -6.62
CA ALA A 14 -17.85 -29.69 -5.65
C ALA A 14 -19.17 -30.47 -5.56
N LEU A 15 -20.29 -29.78 -5.39
CA LEU A 15 -21.62 -30.40 -5.29
C LEU A 15 -21.99 -31.18 -6.56
N THR A 16 -21.67 -30.62 -7.73
CA THR A 16 -21.87 -31.30 -9.01
C THR A 16 -21.07 -32.60 -9.07
N ASN A 17 -19.83 -32.61 -8.58
CA ASN A 17 -18.98 -33.80 -8.59
C ASN A 17 -19.32 -34.83 -7.51
N ILE A 18 -19.86 -34.41 -6.36
CA ILE A 18 -20.25 -35.30 -5.27
C ILE A 18 -21.61 -35.97 -5.53
N PHE A 19 -22.60 -35.20 -5.99
CA PHE A 19 -24.00 -35.65 -6.00
C PHE A 19 -24.54 -36.02 -7.38
N ALA A 20 -24.03 -35.44 -8.47
CA ALA A 20 -24.49 -35.83 -9.79
C ALA A 20 -23.90 -37.20 -10.19
N LYS A 21 -24.67 -37.98 -10.95
CA LYS A 21 -24.27 -39.29 -11.50
C LYS A 21 -24.73 -39.44 -12.95
N LYS A 22 -24.73 -38.33 -13.70
CA LYS A 22 -25.22 -38.24 -15.08
C LYS A 22 -24.12 -37.76 -16.01
N THR A 23 -24.22 -38.09 -17.30
CA THR A 23 -23.27 -37.69 -18.34
C THR A 23 -23.11 -36.17 -18.50
N TRP A 24 -24.13 -35.36 -18.18
CA TRP A 24 -24.04 -33.89 -18.21
C TRP A 24 -23.17 -33.29 -17.10
N GLN A 25 -22.87 -34.04 -16.04
CA GLN A 25 -22.07 -33.59 -14.90
C GLN A 25 -20.68 -33.12 -15.30
N THR A 26 -20.01 -33.85 -16.20
CA THR A 26 -18.66 -33.52 -16.63
C THR A 26 -18.63 -32.16 -17.34
N PHE A 27 -19.59 -31.92 -18.23
CA PHE A 27 -19.72 -30.64 -18.92
C PHE A 27 -19.97 -29.50 -17.93
N LEU A 28 -20.90 -29.68 -16.99
CA LEU A 28 -21.21 -28.65 -15.98
C LEU A 28 -20.03 -28.39 -15.03
N SER A 29 -19.27 -29.44 -14.70
CA SER A 29 -18.05 -29.33 -13.88
C SER A 29 -16.96 -28.52 -14.60
N VAL A 30 -16.76 -28.75 -15.90
CA VAL A 30 -15.82 -27.95 -16.70
C VAL A 30 -16.23 -26.48 -16.71
N ILE A 31 -17.53 -26.17 -16.83
CA ILE A 31 -18.02 -24.80 -16.75
C ILE A 31 -17.71 -24.16 -15.40
N PHE A 32 -18.04 -24.83 -14.29
CA PHE A 32 -17.79 -24.26 -12.96
C PHE A 32 -16.28 -24.09 -12.67
N ALA A 33 -15.46 -25.04 -13.11
CA ALA A 33 -14.01 -24.92 -13.03
C ALA A 33 -13.49 -23.73 -13.86
N ALA A 34 -13.99 -23.53 -15.08
CA ALA A 34 -13.61 -22.41 -15.92
C ALA A 34 -14.02 -21.06 -15.29
N ILE A 35 -15.25 -20.96 -14.76
CA ILE A 35 -15.72 -19.76 -14.07
C ILE A 35 -14.83 -19.43 -12.87
N PHE A 36 -14.46 -20.43 -12.07
CA PHE A 36 -13.55 -20.26 -10.95
C PHE A 36 -12.17 -19.73 -11.37
N LEU A 37 -11.57 -20.33 -12.40
CA LEU A 37 -10.26 -19.90 -12.89
C LEU A 37 -10.31 -18.48 -13.48
N ILE A 38 -11.37 -18.15 -14.22
CA ILE A 38 -11.58 -16.81 -14.77
C ILE A 38 -11.79 -15.80 -13.64
N SER A 39 -12.55 -16.13 -12.60
CA SER A 39 -12.81 -15.22 -11.48
C SER A 39 -11.55 -14.96 -10.67
N LEU A 40 -10.69 -15.96 -10.46
CA LEU A 40 -9.36 -15.78 -9.89
C LEU A 40 -8.50 -14.83 -10.74
N GLY A 41 -8.49 -15.03 -12.05
CA GLY A 41 -7.79 -14.14 -12.98
C GLY A 41 -8.26 -12.69 -12.86
N PHE A 42 -9.57 -12.46 -12.77
CA PHE A 42 -10.12 -11.12 -12.56
C PHE A 42 -9.80 -10.53 -11.18
N ILE A 43 -9.75 -11.34 -10.13
CA ILE A 43 -9.32 -10.87 -8.79
C ILE A 43 -7.87 -10.40 -8.85
N THR A 44 -6.97 -11.20 -9.41
CA THR A 44 -5.55 -10.83 -9.57
C THR A 44 -5.38 -9.61 -10.46
N ALA A 45 -6.11 -9.55 -11.58
CA ALA A 45 -6.07 -8.39 -12.47
C ALA A 45 -6.59 -7.14 -11.77
N ASN A 46 -7.66 -7.23 -10.97
CA ASN A 46 -8.17 -6.08 -10.22
C ASN A 46 -7.19 -5.61 -9.14
N ASP A 47 -6.53 -6.53 -8.44
CA ASP A 47 -5.50 -6.23 -7.45
C ASP A 47 -4.29 -5.51 -8.07
N HIS A 48 -3.86 -5.95 -9.25
CA HIS A 48 -2.72 -5.35 -9.94
C HIS A 48 -3.07 -4.02 -10.64
N TYR A 49 -4.16 -4.01 -11.40
CA TYR A 49 -4.53 -2.90 -12.28
C TYR A 49 -5.52 -1.90 -11.68
N HIS A 50 -6.03 -2.15 -10.48
CA HIS A 50 -6.85 -1.20 -9.74
C HIS A 50 -8.09 -0.73 -10.53
N TYR A 51 -8.80 -1.67 -11.18
CA TYR A 51 -9.89 -1.33 -12.10
C TYR A 51 -10.97 -0.45 -11.45
N GLY A 52 -11.36 0.60 -12.16
CA GLY A 52 -12.36 1.56 -11.71
C GLY A 52 -11.86 2.57 -10.67
N MET A 53 -10.63 2.43 -10.16
CA MET A 53 -10.04 3.39 -9.24
C MET A 53 -9.20 4.43 -9.97
N LYS A 54 -9.10 5.62 -9.37
CA LYS A 54 -8.19 6.69 -9.78
C LYS A 54 -7.07 6.82 -8.77
N LYS A 55 -5.86 7.02 -9.28
CA LYS A 55 -4.69 7.34 -8.47
C LYS A 55 -4.74 8.81 -8.08
N VAL A 56 -4.77 9.10 -6.79
CA VAL A 56 -4.74 10.46 -6.24
C VAL A 56 -3.49 10.67 -5.40
N THR A 57 -3.05 11.91 -5.31
CA THR A 57 -1.92 12.30 -4.46
C THR A 57 -2.36 13.43 -3.54
N GLU A 58 -2.30 13.17 -2.24
CA GLU A 58 -2.51 14.18 -1.20
C GLU A 58 -1.18 14.70 -0.70
N THR A 59 -1.00 16.02 -0.76
CA THR A 59 0.17 16.70 -0.23
C THR A 59 -0.16 17.36 1.09
N THR A 60 0.58 17.00 2.14
CA THR A 60 0.53 17.70 3.43
C THR A 60 1.87 18.36 3.70
N THR A 61 1.82 19.55 4.31
CA THR A 61 3.01 20.31 4.68
C THR A 61 2.95 20.68 6.14
N GLN A 62 4.05 20.45 6.86
CA GLN A 62 4.21 20.82 8.26
C GLN A 62 5.55 21.54 8.43
N THR A 63 5.62 22.54 9.30
CA THR A 63 6.89 23.19 9.65
C THR A 63 7.82 22.18 10.32
N LEU A 64 9.11 22.24 10.01
CA LEU A 64 10.14 21.46 10.69
C LEU A 64 10.92 22.35 11.65
N THR A 65 11.27 21.78 12.79
CA THR A 65 12.15 22.41 13.78
C THR A 65 13.43 21.58 13.94
N SER A 66 14.46 22.17 14.58
CA SER A 66 15.70 21.44 14.87
C SER A 66 15.40 20.18 15.67
N THR A 67 16.00 19.06 15.26
CA THR A 67 15.79 17.75 15.87
C THR A 67 16.51 17.63 17.21
N ALA A 68 17.63 18.32 17.35
CA ALA A 68 18.43 18.38 18.56
C ALA A 68 18.18 19.69 19.30
N ASP A 69 18.16 19.63 20.63
CA ASP A 69 17.95 20.79 21.50
C ASP A 69 19.26 21.58 21.64
N ASN A 70 19.71 22.20 20.55
CA ASN A 70 20.87 23.08 20.50
C ASN A 70 20.46 24.45 19.94
N LYS A 71 20.60 25.50 20.77
CA LYS A 71 20.18 26.87 20.41
C LYS A 71 21.02 27.50 19.29
N ASN A 72 22.21 26.98 19.03
CA ASN A 72 23.16 27.58 18.08
C ASN A 72 23.20 26.82 16.74
N MET A 73 22.49 25.70 16.61
CA MET A 73 22.56 24.83 15.43
C MET A 73 21.20 24.23 15.07
N ASN A 74 20.80 24.41 13.81
CA ASN A 74 19.66 23.71 13.23
C ASN A 74 20.11 22.35 12.67
N MET A 75 19.56 21.27 13.20
CA MET A 75 19.99 19.90 12.88
C MET A 75 18.82 19.04 12.44
N LEU A 76 19.03 18.23 11.40
CA LEU A 76 18.18 17.11 11.03
C LEU A 76 19.01 15.83 11.23
N LEU A 77 18.60 14.98 12.16
CA LEU A 77 19.34 13.75 12.45
C LEU A 77 18.82 12.61 11.57
N TYR A 78 19.70 11.67 11.26
CA TYR A 78 19.32 10.45 10.57
C TYR A 78 20.13 9.27 11.06
N GLN A 79 19.58 8.08 10.90
CA GLN A 79 20.25 6.81 11.08
C GLN A 79 20.34 6.07 9.74
N PRO A 80 21.54 5.72 9.27
CA PRO A 80 21.70 4.86 8.09
C PRO A 80 21.22 3.43 8.40
N LEU A 81 20.65 2.75 7.39
CA LEU A 81 20.27 1.34 7.42
C LEU A 81 21.07 0.56 6.39
N GLY A 82 21.28 -0.74 6.63
CA GLY A 82 21.94 -1.63 5.68
C GLY A 82 23.32 -1.11 5.26
N ASP A 83 23.48 -0.86 3.95
CA ASP A 83 24.70 -0.31 3.34
C ASP A 83 24.85 1.23 3.48
N GLY A 84 23.88 1.89 4.12
CA GLY A 84 23.85 3.32 4.39
C GLY A 84 23.19 4.18 3.30
N THR A 85 22.70 3.57 2.22
CA THR A 85 21.91 4.25 1.20
C THR A 85 20.52 4.62 1.74
N GLU A 86 19.88 3.70 2.45
CA GLU A 86 18.62 3.92 3.14
C GLU A 86 18.82 4.64 4.48
N LYS A 87 17.96 5.62 4.77
CA LYS A 87 18.06 6.47 5.96
C LYS A 87 16.70 6.66 6.61
N ILE A 88 16.68 6.50 7.92
CA ILE A 88 15.57 6.95 8.77
C ILE A 88 15.92 8.33 9.30
N TYR A 89 15.09 9.31 8.99
CA TYR A 89 15.25 10.67 9.51
C TYR A 89 14.46 10.83 10.79
N LEU A 90 15.08 11.49 11.77
CA LEU A 90 14.43 11.92 12.99
C LEU A 90 14.08 13.40 12.84
N TYR A 91 12.84 13.77 13.14
CA TYR A 91 12.36 15.13 12.92
C TYR A 91 11.40 15.61 14.02
N LYS A 92 11.37 16.92 14.25
CA LYS A 92 10.38 17.58 15.09
C LYS A 92 9.56 18.56 14.24
N THR A 93 8.28 18.69 14.56
CA THR A 93 7.33 19.64 13.94
C THR A 93 6.93 20.76 14.89
N ASN A 94 7.40 20.71 16.15
CA ASN A 94 7.20 21.71 17.19
C ASN A 94 8.40 21.66 18.16
N GLU A 95 8.90 22.82 18.58
CA GLU A 95 10.04 22.96 19.50
C GLU A 95 9.80 22.30 20.86
N SER A 96 8.55 22.31 21.35
CA SER A 96 8.18 21.69 22.63
C SER A 96 8.15 20.16 22.60
N GLN A 97 8.38 19.53 21.43
CA GLN A 97 8.41 18.07 21.34
C GLN A 97 9.65 17.50 22.04
N LYS A 98 9.43 16.75 23.13
CA LYS A 98 10.50 16.05 23.87
C LYS A 98 11.19 14.96 23.05
N LYS A 99 10.45 14.23 22.22
CA LYS A 99 10.98 13.15 21.37
C LYS A 99 10.73 13.45 19.90
N PRO A 100 11.73 13.28 19.01
CA PRO A 100 11.51 13.39 17.59
C PRO A 100 10.64 12.24 17.07
N LYS A 101 9.93 12.50 15.97
CA LYS A 101 9.27 11.48 15.14
C LYS A 101 10.29 10.88 14.17
N THR A 102 10.00 9.70 13.64
CA THR A 102 10.83 9.03 12.64
C THR A 102 10.10 8.94 11.30
N THR A 103 10.84 9.01 10.21
CA THR A 103 10.29 8.63 8.90
C THR A 103 10.02 7.13 8.85
N GLY A 104 9.04 6.73 8.04
CA GLY A 104 8.79 5.32 7.75
C GLY A 104 9.84 4.76 6.79
N THR A 105 9.86 3.43 6.68
CA THR A 105 10.72 2.65 5.77
C THR A 105 9.93 1.84 4.74
N ASP A 106 8.67 1.53 5.03
CA ASP A 106 7.84 0.71 4.15
C ASP A 106 7.11 1.56 3.11
N HIS A 107 7.30 1.26 1.83
CA HIS A 107 6.73 1.99 0.69
C HIS A 107 6.90 3.53 0.75
N VAL A 108 7.98 4.01 1.37
CA VAL A 108 8.29 5.44 1.51
C VAL A 108 9.66 5.74 0.95
N THR A 109 9.77 6.85 0.20
CA THR A 109 11.06 7.42 -0.20
C THR A 109 11.32 8.70 0.57
N ASN A 110 12.40 8.73 1.35
CA ASN A 110 12.79 9.88 2.14
C ASN A 110 13.88 10.68 1.42
N THR A 111 13.59 11.94 1.09
CA THR A 111 14.54 12.83 0.39
C THR A 111 14.69 14.13 1.17
N VAL A 112 15.94 14.54 1.39
CA VAL A 112 16.26 15.85 2.01
C VAL A 112 16.72 16.82 0.94
N LYS A 113 16.03 17.94 0.83
CA LYS A 113 16.44 19.09 0.02
C LYS A 113 17.04 20.15 0.94
N LYS A 114 18.28 20.54 0.68
CA LYS A 114 18.97 21.62 1.40
C LYS A 114 18.71 22.97 0.73
N ASP A 115 19.07 24.05 1.40
CA ASP A 115 19.04 25.42 0.88
C ASP A 115 17.66 25.87 0.37
N GLN A 116 16.61 25.39 1.04
CA GLN A 116 15.23 25.74 0.73
C GLN A 116 14.80 27.01 1.48
N THR A 117 13.89 27.79 0.89
CA THR A 117 13.36 29.02 1.49
C THR A 117 12.54 28.76 2.77
N LYS A 118 11.99 27.55 2.93
CA LYS A 118 11.19 27.14 4.10
C LYS A 118 11.69 25.83 4.66
N THR A 119 11.82 25.77 5.98
CA THR A 119 12.14 24.54 6.74
C THR A 119 10.84 23.78 7.02
N GLN A 120 10.53 22.78 6.19
CA GLN A 120 9.25 22.09 6.23
C GLN A 120 9.37 20.62 5.82
N LEU A 121 8.48 19.80 6.37
CA LEU A 121 8.24 18.43 5.97
C LEU A 121 7.08 18.45 4.98
N ARG A 122 7.33 17.99 3.76
CA ARG A 122 6.29 17.74 2.77
C ARG A 122 6.09 16.23 2.63
N THR A 123 4.87 15.77 2.84
CA THR A 123 4.49 14.37 2.65
C THR A 123 3.51 14.28 1.49
N ASP A 124 3.94 13.60 0.44
CA ASP A 124 3.12 13.30 -0.73
C ASP A 124 2.63 11.85 -0.62
N LYS A 125 1.36 11.65 -0.26
CA LYS A 125 0.77 10.32 -0.11
C LYS A 125 -0.06 9.98 -1.34
N THR A 126 0.27 8.87 -1.99
CA THR A 126 -0.41 8.43 -3.20
C THR A 126 -1.18 7.14 -2.94
N TYR A 127 -2.46 7.12 -3.30
CA TYR A 127 -3.32 5.94 -3.12
C TYR A 127 -4.43 5.91 -4.17
N TRP A 128 -5.11 4.77 -4.26
CA TRP A 128 -6.21 4.53 -5.19
C TRP A 128 -7.56 4.77 -4.51
N VAL A 129 -8.47 5.47 -5.18
CA VAL A 129 -9.82 5.79 -4.70
C VAL A 129 -10.84 5.46 -5.79
N TYR A 130 -12.00 4.95 -5.40
CA TYR A 130 -13.14 4.72 -6.30
C TYR A 130 -13.90 6.01 -6.61
#